data_AF-A0A2V9U7J6-F1
#
_entry.id   AF-A0A2V9U7J6-F1
#
_cell.length_a   1.000
_cell.length_b   1.000
_cell.length_c   1.000
_cell.angle_alpha   90.00
_cell.angle_beta   90.00
_cell.angle_gamma   90.00
#
_symmetry.space_group_name_H-M   'P 1'
#
loop_
_entity.id
_entity.type
_entity.pdbx_description
1 polymer ?
#
loop_
_entity_poly.entity_id
_entity_poly.type
_entity_poly.pdbx_seq_one_letter_code
_entity_poly.pdbx_strand_id
1 'polypeptide(L)'
;MRSFVTGIIVGALLLTLGLFGYFLAGQAPVATDSAPMPFEKYLAKKALHKALEREMPHSVPIPTDEPNYLAGAETYKADCAVCHGLPGKP
;
A
#
# COMPACT_ATOMS: atom_id res chain seq x y z
N MET A 1 -33.92 -0.07 -28.19
CA MET A 1 -32.66 -0.71 -27.74
C MET A 1 -31.42 0.11 -28.08
N ARG A 2 -31.20 0.55 -29.34
CA ARG A 2 -30.01 1.36 -29.72
C ARG A 2 -29.82 2.65 -28.89
N SER A 3 -30.90 3.41 -28.67
CA SER A 3 -30.86 4.64 -27.86
C SER A 3 -30.50 4.38 -26.39
N PHE A 4 -31.03 3.30 -25.80
CA PHE A 4 -30.72 2.88 -24.44
C PHE A 4 -29.24 2.49 -24.27
N VAL A 5 -28.72 1.66 -25.17
CA VAL A 5 -27.30 1.26 -25.17
C VAL A 5 -26.39 2.47 -25.36
N THR A 6 -26.75 3.39 -26.25
CA THR A 6 -25.98 4.63 -26.46
C THR A 6 -25.95 5.47 -25.18
N GLY A 7 -27.08 5.57 -24.47
CA GLY A 7 -27.15 6.24 -23.17
C GLY A 7 -26.21 5.64 -22.12
N ILE A 8 -26.14 4.30 -22.02
CA ILE A 8 -25.22 3.62 -21.10
C ILE A 8 -23.76 3.93 -21.43
N ILE A 9 -23.40 3.87 -22.71
CA ILE A 9 -22.02 4.13 -23.16
C ILE A 9 -21.63 5.57 -22.82
N VAL A 10 -22.49 6.54 -23.13
CA VAL A 10 -22.25 7.95 -22.83
C VAL A 10 -22.15 8.18 -21.33
N GLY A 11 -23.02 7.56 -20.53
CA GLY A 11 -22.98 7.65 -19.07
C GLY A 11 -21.67 7.11 -18.48
N ALA A 12 -21.21 5.94 -18.95
CA ALA A 12 -19.95 5.34 -18.52
C ALA A 12 -18.74 6.22 -18.90
N LEU A 13 -18.74 6.80 -20.10
CA LEU A 13 -17.72 7.74 -20.54
C LEU A 13 -17.68 9.01 -19.67
N LEU A 14 -18.84 9.59 -19.37
CA LEU A 14 -18.91 10.76 -18.50
C LEU A 14 -18.43 10.47 -17.08
N LEU A 15 -18.79 9.31 -16.52
CA LEU A 15 -18.31 8.90 -15.20
C LEU A 15 -16.79 8.71 -15.15
N THR A 16 -16.22 8.04 -16.15
CA THR A 16 -14.77 7.80 -16.22
C THR A 16 -13.99 9.09 -16.43
N LEU A 17 -14.43 9.96 -17.34
CA LEU A 17 -13.81 11.27 -17.58
C LEU A 17 -13.95 12.19 -16.35
N GLY A 18 -15.11 12.18 -15.69
CA GLY A 18 -15.33 12.96 -14.47
C GLY A 18 -14.44 12.52 -13.32
N LEU A 19 -14.31 11.19 -13.11
CA LEU A 19 -13.40 10.64 -12.11
C LEU A 19 -11.93 11.00 -12.42
N PHE A 20 -11.53 10.89 -13.70
CA PHE A 20 -10.19 11.26 -14.13
C PHE A 20 -9.92 12.76 -13.89
N GLY A 21 -10.88 13.63 -14.23
CA GLY A 21 -10.82 15.06 -13.96
C GLY A 21 -10.71 15.38 -12.47
N TYR A 22 -11.44 14.68 -11.60
CA TYR A 22 -11.38 14.82 -10.14
C TYR A 22 -9.95 14.59 -9.60
N PHE A 23 -9.27 13.55 -10.10
CA PHE A 23 -7.87 13.29 -9.74
C PHE A 23 -6.92 14.35 -10.30
N LEU A 24 -7.08 14.75 -11.56
CA LEU A 24 -6.21 15.78 -12.18
C LEU A 24 -6.36 17.15 -11.52
N ALA A 25 -7.54 17.49 -11.02
CA ALA A 25 -7.81 18.72 -10.31
C ALA A 25 -7.24 18.73 -8.87
N GLY A 26 -6.65 17.62 -8.40
CA GLY A 26 -6.08 17.51 -7.05
C GLY A 26 -7.12 17.47 -5.93
N GLN A 27 -8.39 17.17 -6.25
CA GLN A 27 -9.47 17.13 -5.27
C GLN A 27 -9.52 15.81 -4.48
N ALA A 28 -8.77 14.81 -4.93
CA ALA A 28 -8.62 13.53 -4.24
C ALA A 28 -7.80 13.70 -2.94
N PRO A 29 -8.31 13.24 -1.78
CA PRO A 29 -7.56 13.31 -0.53
C PRO A 29 -6.37 12.34 -0.59
N VAL A 30 -5.16 12.89 -0.64
CA VAL A 30 -3.90 12.13 -0.69
C VAL A 30 -2.95 12.45 0.46
N ALA A 31 -3.31 13.37 1.35
CA ALA A 31 -2.48 13.69 2.51
C ALA A 31 -2.47 12.51 3.49
N THR A 32 -1.35 12.31 4.19
CA THR A 32 -1.11 11.17 5.08
C THR A 32 -2.09 11.08 6.25
N ASP A 33 -2.72 12.19 6.61
CA ASP A 33 -3.71 12.34 7.67
C ASP A 33 -5.16 12.43 7.16
N SER A 34 -5.39 12.38 5.85
CA SER A 34 -6.72 12.45 5.27
C SER A 34 -7.53 11.17 5.49
N ALA A 35 -8.86 11.33 5.52
CA ALA A 35 -9.75 10.19 5.54
C ALA A 35 -9.62 9.39 4.21
N PRO A 36 -9.56 8.05 4.28
CA PRO A 36 -9.47 7.22 3.08
C PRO A 36 -10.73 7.35 2.23
N MET A 37 -10.57 7.33 0.92
CA MET A 37 -11.68 7.23 -0.02
C MET A 37 -12.42 5.89 0.15
N PRO A 38 -13.71 5.82 -0.27
CA PRO A 38 -14.44 4.56 -0.30
C PRO A 38 -13.65 3.46 -1.03
N PHE A 39 -13.56 2.28 -0.42
CA PHE A 39 -12.82 1.11 -0.93
C PHE A 39 -11.30 1.24 -1.06
N GLU A 40 -10.71 2.40 -0.79
CA GLU A 40 -9.27 2.62 -0.94
C GLU A 40 -8.45 1.60 -0.13
N LYS A 41 -8.74 1.48 1.17
CA LYS A 41 -8.07 0.52 2.07
C LYS A 41 -8.19 -0.92 1.59
N TYR A 42 -9.34 -1.30 1.04
CA TYR A 42 -9.57 -2.66 0.56
C TYR A 42 -8.73 -2.96 -0.69
N LEU A 43 -8.80 -2.07 -1.69
CA LEU A 43 -8.07 -2.20 -2.94
C LEU A 43 -6.55 -2.13 -2.72
N ALA A 44 -6.09 -1.16 -1.92
CA ALA A 44 -4.68 -0.99 -1.58
C ALA A 44 -4.12 -2.25 -0.89
N LYS A 45 -4.84 -2.80 0.10
CA LYS A 45 -4.42 -4.05 0.77
C LYS A 45 -4.36 -5.21 -0.20
N LYS A 46 -5.38 -5.40 -1.05
CA LYS A 46 -5.38 -6.49 -2.04
C LYS A 46 -4.22 -6.39 -3.01
N ALA A 47 -3.95 -5.19 -3.54
CA ALA A 47 -2.82 -4.95 -4.42
C ALA A 47 -1.48 -5.22 -3.73
N LEU A 48 -1.30 -4.71 -2.50
CA LEU A 48 -0.10 -4.91 -1.69
C LEU A 48 0.18 -6.40 -1.45
N HIS A 49 -0.81 -7.17 -0.98
CA HIS A 49 -0.61 -8.59 -0.71
C HIS A 49 -0.25 -9.37 -1.98
N LYS A 50 -0.86 -9.03 -3.12
CA LYS A 50 -0.52 -9.68 -4.40
C LYS A 50 0.89 -9.35 -4.89
N ALA A 51 1.36 -8.13 -4.66
CA ALA A 51 2.75 -7.76 -4.95
C ALA A 51 3.71 -8.51 -4.02
N LEU A 52 3.43 -8.54 -2.71
CA LEU A 52 4.22 -9.28 -1.73
C LEU A 52 4.30 -10.77 -2.06
N GLU A 53 3.18 -11.42 -2.36
CA GLU A 53 3.16 -12.84 -2.78
C GLU A 53 4.05 -13.11 -4.00
N ARG A 54 4.14 -12.15 -4.93
CA ARG A 54 4.95 -12.28 -6.16
C ARG A 54 6.44 -12.01 -5.92
N GLU A 55 6.76 -11.07 -5.04
CA GLU A 55 8.11 -10.48 -4.93
C GLU A 55 8.87 -10.93 -3.67
N MET A 56 8.17 -11.38 -2.62
CA MET A 56 8.83 -11.79 -1.39
C MET A 56 9.72 -13.02 -1.62
N PRO A 57 10.99 -13.00 -1.17
CA PRO A 57 11.83 -14.18 -1.17
C PRO A 57 11.17 -15.32 -0.37
N HIS A 58 10.98 -16.46 -1.03
CA HIS A 58 10.42 -17.66 -0.36
C HIS A 58 11.45 -18.41 0.50
N SER A 59 12.73 -18.12 0.29
CA SER A 59 13.82 -18.63 1.10
C SER A 59 14.70 -17.47 1.56
N VAL A 60 15.09 -17.52 2.83
CA VAL A 60 16.04 -16.56 3.41
C VAL A 60 17.41 -17.22 3.42
N PRO A 61 18.43 -16.66 2.74
CA PRO A 61 19.77 -17.26 2.66
C PRO A 61 20.61 -17.00 3.92
N ILE A 62 19.98 -16.72 5.07
CA ILE A 62 20.63 -16.44 6.35
C ILE A 62 20.27 -17.58 7.31
N PRO A 63 21.25 -18.35 7.81
CA PRO A 63 21.02 -19.39 8.81
C PRO A 63 20.37 -18.84 10.08
N THR A 64 19.41 -19.59 10.63
CA THR A 64 18.75 -19.28 11.90
C THR A 64 19.60 -19.77 13.09
N ASP A 65 20.73 -19.11 13.34
CA ASP A 65 21.69 -19.44 14.37
C ASP A 65 22.06 -18.24 15.27
N GLU A 66 22.68 -18.52 16.41
CA GLU A 66 23.03 -17.50 17.42
C GLU A 66 23.91 -16.38 16.85
N PRO A 67 24.97 -16.63 16.06
CA PRO A 67 25.77 -15.56 15.47
C PRO A 67 24.95 -14.58 14.62
N ASN A 68 24.06 -15.10 13.77
CA ASN A 68 23.22 -14.24 12.92
C ASN A 68 22.17 -13.47 13.73
N TYR A 69 21.62 -14.06 14.79
CA TYR A 69 20.71 -13.35 15.69
C TYR A 69 21.41 -12.20 16.44
N LEU A 70 22.63 -12.43 16.94
CA LEU A 70 23.41 -11.38 17.62
C LEU A 70 23.79 -10.26 16.65
N ALA A 71 24.23 -10.60 15.43
CA ALA A 71 24.54 -9.61 14.40
C ALA A 71 23.32 -8.74 14.04
N GLY A 72 22.15 -9.38 13.90
CA GLY A 72 20.88 -8.67 13.67
C GLY A 72 20.48 -7.76 14.84
N ALA A 73 20.68 -8.20 16.08
CA ALA A 73 20.37 -7.43 17.28
C ALA A 73 21.27 -6.18 17.41
N GLU A 74 22.58 -6.30 17.15
CA GLU A 74 23.48 -5.15 17.16
C GLU A 74 23.13 -4.15 16.05
N THR A 75 22.78 -4.63 14.85
CA THR A 75 22.30 -3.76 13.76
C THR A 75 21.02 -3.03 14.15
N TYR A 76 20.03 -3.73 14.73
CA TYR A 76 18.79 -3.12 15.20
C TYR A 76 19.04 -2.02 16.25
N LYS A 77 19.94 -2.29 17.20
CA LYS A 77 20.31 -1.33 18.25
C LYS A 77 21.02 -0.10 17.68
N ALA A 78 21.86 -0.27 16.67
CA ALA A 78 22.59 0.83 16.04
C ALA A 78 21.69 1.72 15.18
N ASP A 79 20.82 1.13 14.37
CA ASP A 79 20.16 1.85 13.27
C ASP A 79 18.64 2.04 13.46
N CYS A 80 17.97 1.15 14.20
CA CYS A 80 16.50 1.11 14.28
C CYS A 80 15.97 1.60 15.62
N ALA A 81 16.70 1.34 16.70
CA ALA A 81 16.25 1.55 18.08
C ALA A 81 16.04 3.03 18.44
N VAL A 82 16.62 3.96 17.68
CA VAL A 82 16.42 5.41 17.87
C VAL A 82 14.96 5.84 17.71
N CYS A 83 14.20 5.16 16.85
CA CYS A 83 12.78 5.42 16.63
C CYS A 83 11.88 4.32 17.19
N HIS A 84 12.29 3.06 17.10
CA HIS A 84 11.47 1.91 17.51
C HIS A 84 11.67 1.48 18.97
N GLY A 85 12.63 2.07 19.68
CA GLY A 85 12.95 1.74 21.06
C GLY A 85 13.75 0.45 21.21
N LEU A 86 14.11 0.12 22.46
CA LEU A 86 14.74 -1.15 22.81
C LEU A 86 13.78 -2.00 23.65
N PRO A 87 13.82 -3.33 23.51
CA PRO A 87 13.04 -4.21 24.37
C PRO A 87 13.26 -3.89 25.86
N GLY A 88 12.18 -3.72 26.61
CA GLY A 88 12.24 -3.45 28.05
C GLY A 88 12.68 -2.02 28.43
N LYS A 89 12.80 -1.11 27.48
CA LYS A 89 12.96 0.33 27.75
C LYS A 89 11.68 1.07 27.35
N PRO A 90 11.20 2.03 28.17
CA PRO A 90 10.08 2.88 27.80
C PRO A 90 10.41 3.75 26.59
#